data_AF-A0A0B7FMU2-F1
#
_entry.id   AF-A0A0B7FMU2-F1
#
_cell.length_a   1.000
_cell.length_b   1.000
_cell.length_c   1.000
_cell.angle_alpha   90.00
_cell.angle_beta   90.00
_cell.angle_gamma   90.00
#
_symmetry.space_group_name_H-M   'P 1'
#
loop_
_entity.id
_entity.type
_entity.pdbx_description
1 polymer ?
#
loop_
_entity_poly.entity_id
_entity_poly.type
_entity_poly.pdbx_seq_one_letter_code
_entity_poly.pdbx_strand_id
1 'polypeptide(L)'
;MDVRRSLTQPRQSVFSAGGSVVPLNEGPASHLSYLHATVQMVARCSATLGEIADEQKTEGTHDLERMMRIIENQRLFVLIDEPQLKTAQNQLEDEIGPQLNTLLERAEKAIDVLDAKEQSLLSRISAVKSSQAAAAAKASAAASKRGDARRLQLLQTRRERAERELEEIEAETRKMEAELMKG
;
A
#
# COMPACT_ATOMS: atom_id res chain seq x y z
N MET A 1 -33.20 22.03 -48.45
CA MET A 1 -33.06 23.44 -48.91
C MET A 1 -32.27 23.42 -50.20
N ASP A 2 -32.99 23.53 -51.30
CA ASP A 2 -32.60 23.16 -52.66
C ASP A 2 -31.65 24.15 -53.34
N VAL A 3 -30.47 23.68 -53.75
CA VAL A 3 -29.49 24.46 -54.55
C VAL A 3 -29.73 24.25 -56.04
N ARG A 4 -30.98 24.45 -56.47
CA ARG A 4 -31.36 24.48 -57.90
C ARG A 4 -32.09 25.79 -58.20
N ARG A 5 -31.36 26.90 -58.14
CA ARG A 5 -31.78 28.16 -58.78
C ARG A 5 -30.98 28.35 -60.06
N SER A 6 -31.63 27.99 -61.16
CA SER A 6 -31.60 28.65 -62.47
C SER A 6 -30.41 29.58 -62.75
N LEU A 7 -29.38 29.07 -63.41
CA LEU A 7 -28.43 29.86 -64.19
C LEU A 7 -28.78 29.71 -65.68
N THR A 8 -30.00 30.08 -66.06
CA THR A 8 -30.40 30.20 -67.47
C THR A 8 -30.12 31.59 -68.03
N GLN A 9 -29.50 32.48 -67.26
CA GLN A 9 -29.01 33.76 -67.74
C GLN A 9 -27.48 33.79 -67.67
N PRO A 10 -26.80 34.14 -68.78
CA PRO A 10 -25.36 34.38 -68.75
C PRO A 10 -25.07 35.52 -67.78
N ARG A 11 -24.03 35.36 -66.96
CA ARG A 11 -23.57 36.40 -66.03
C ARG A 11 -23.34 37.69 -66.82
N GLN A 12 -24.05 38.76 -66.43
CA GLN A 12 -23.82 40.07 -67.02
C GLN A 12 -22.38 40.51 -66.71
N SER A 13 -21.67 40.90 -67.77
CA SER A 13 -20.31 41.41 -67.68
C SER A 13 -20.24 42.63 -66.77
N VAL A 14 -19.30 42.63 -65.82
CA VAL A 14 -19.00 43.76 -64.93
C VAL A 14 -18.15 44.83 -65.65
N PHE A 15 -17.69 44.55 -66.88
CA PHE A 15 -17.21 45.59 -67.77
C PHE A 15 -18.43 46.36 -68.26
N SER A 16 -18.69 47.49 -67.60
CA SER A 16 -19.58 48.52 -68.08
C SER A 16 -19.24 48.80 -69.54
N ALA A 17 -20.22 48.55 -70.41
CA ALA A 17 -20.19 48.96 -71.81
C ALA A 17 -20.18 50.50 -71.87
N GLY A 18 -19.03 51.08 -71.55
CA GLY A 18 -18.75 52.49 -71.58
C GLY A 18 -17.54 52.69 -72.47
N GLY A 19 -17.80 52.85 -73.78
CA GLY A 19 -16.81 53.31 -74.73
C GLY A 19 -16.39 52.30 -75.79
N SER A 20 -17.31 52.00 -76.70
CA SER A 20 -17.13 52.10 -78.16
C SER A 20 -17.93 51.00 -78.85
N VAL A 21 -19.16 51.33 -79.22
CA VAL A 21 -19.91 50.62 -80.25
C VAL A 21 -19.19 50.91 -81.56
N VAL A 22 -18.17 50.11 -81.91
CA VAL A 22 -17.57 50.14 -83.24
C VAL A 22 -18.33 49.14 -84.10
N PRO A 23 -18.84 49.55 -85.28
CA PRO A 23 -19.53 48.65 -86.18
C PRO A 23 -18.62 47.47 -86.55
N LEU A 24 -19.21 46.30 -86.84
CA LEU A 24 -18.53 45.18 -87.49
C LEU A 24 -17.95 45.67 -88.83
N ASN A 25 -16.75 46.24 -88.79
CA ASN A 25 -15.95 46.53 -89.97
C ASN A 25 -14.89 45.43 -90.03
N GLU A 26 -15.14 44.46 -90.89
CA GLU A 26 -14.23 43.35 -91.15
C GLU A 26 -12.95 43.87 -91.80
N GLY A 27 -11.89 43.92 -91.01
CA GLY A 27 -10.52 44.06 -91.47
C GLY A 27 -9.60 43.28 -90.53
N PRO A 28 -8.53 42.64 -91.03
CA PRO A 28 -7.66 41.73 -90.25
C PRO A 28 -6.93 42.39 -89.06
N ALA A 29 -7.03 43.70 -88.89
CA ALA A 29 -6.34 44.48 -87.86
C ALA A 29 -7.08 44.55 -86.50
N SER A 30 -8.36 44.19 -86.42
CA SER A 30 -9.17 44.32 -85.19
C SER A 30 -9.01 43.16 -84.20
N HIS A 31 -8.57 41.97 -84.64
CA HIS A 31 -8.34 40.82 -83.76
C HIS A 31 -7.03 40.94 -82.96
N LEU A 32 -6.03 41.64 -83.52
CA LEU A 32 -4.74 41.86 -82.86
C LEU A 32 -4.88 42.77 -81.63
N SER A 33 -5.74 43.77 -81.69
CA SER A 33 -6.02 44.64 -80.54
C SER A 33 -6.77 43.89 -79.43
N TYR A 34 -7.68 42.99 -79.77
CA TYR A 34 -8.36 42.12 -78.80
C TYR A 34 -7.39 41.14 -78.14
N LEU A 35 -6.51 40.48 -78.90
CA LEU A 35 -5.48 39.60 -78.34
C LEU A 35 -4.48 40.36 -77.45
N HIS A 36 -4.09 41.57 -77.84
CA HIS A 36 -3.25 42.41 -77.00
C HIS A 36 -3.95 42.78 -75.68
N ALA A 37 -5.25 43.10 -75.72
CA ALA A 37 -6.04 43.37 -74.53
C ALA A 37 -6.16 42.12 -73.63
N THR A 38 -6.39 40.93 -74.18
CA THR A 38 -6.48 39.71 -73.37
C THR A 38 -5.13 39.37 -72.72
N VAL A 39 -4.01 39.50 -73.44
CA VAL A 39 -2.66 39.31 -72.89
C VAL A 39 -2.38 40.30 -71.76
N GLN A 40 -2.74 41.58 -71.94
CA GLN A 40 -2.60 42.57 -70.89
C GLN A 40 -3.45 42.27 -69.65
N MET A 41 -4.69 41.80 -69.85
CA MET A 41 -5.56 41.43 -68.73
C MET A 41 -5.06 40.19 -68.00
N VAL A 42 -4.56 39.17 -68.73
CA VAL A 42 -3.94 37.98 -68.13
C VAL A 42 -2.68 38.36 -67.34
N ALA A 43 -1.84 39.24 -67.89
CA ALA A 43 -0.66 39.74 -67.19
C ALA A 43 -1.03 40.46 -65.89
N ARG A 44 -2.08 41.29 -65.91
CA ARG A 44 -2.60 41.98 -64.72
C ARG A 44 -3.17 40.99 -63.70
N CYS A 45 -4.00 40.03 -64.13
CA CYS A 45 -4.54 39.01 -63.23
C CYS A 45 -3.42 38.19 -62.57
N SER A 46 -2.38 37.83 -63.33
CA SER A 46 -1.23 37.10 -62.80
C SER A 46 -0.47 37.91 -61.75
N ALA A 47 -0.25 39.21 -61.99
CA ALA A 47 0.41 40.08 -61.04
C ALA A 47 -0.41 40.22 -59.75
N THR A 48 -1.71 40.52 -59.88
CA THR A 48 -2.60 40.65 -58.72
C THR A 48 -2.73 39.35 -57.93
N LEU A 49 -2.70 38.19 -58.60
CA LEU A 49 -2.76 36.90 -57.91
C LEU A 49 -1.48 36.62 -57.13
N GLY A 50 -0.31 37.04 -57.65
CA GLY A 50 0.96 36.97 -56.93
C GLY A 50 0.95 37.83 -55.67
N GLU A 51 0.52 39.08 -55.79
CA GLU A 51 0.40 40.02 -54.66
C GLU A 51 -0.55 39.46 -53.58
N ILE A 52 -1.75 39.02 -53.96
CA ILE A 52 -2.72 38.43 -53.02
C ILE A 52 -2.18 37.15 -52.38
N ALA A 53 -1.45 36.31 -53.13
CA ALA A 53 -0.90 35.06 -52.59
C ALA A 53 0.20 35.32 -51.55
N ASP A 54 1.03 36.34 -51.76
CA ASP A 54 2.07 36.72 -50.80
C ASP A 54 1.47 37.43 -49.58
N GLU A 55 0.51 38.34 -49.78
CA GLU A 55 -0.25 38.98 -48.69
C GLU A 55 -0.98 37.95 -47.82
N GLN A 56 -1.72 37.02 -48.44
CA GLN A 56 -2.45 35.98 -47.70
C GLN A 56 -1.54 35.05 -46.91
N LYS A 57 -0.34 34.75 -47.43
CA LYS A 57 0.66 33.97 -46.67
C LYS A 57 1.09 34.71 -45.40
N THR A 58 1.34 36.01 -45.53
CA THR A 58 1.87 36.83 -44.44
C THR A 58 0.83 37.26 -43.40
N GLU A 59 -0.41 37.54 -43.79
CA GLU A 59 -1.44 38.04 -42.85
C GLU A 59 -2.42 36.94 -42.41
N GLY A 60 -2.76 36.01 -43.31
CA GLY A 60 -3.78 34.98 -43.06
C GLY A 60 -3.26 33.67 -42.49
N THR A 61 -1.99 33.32 -42.74
CA THR A 61 -1.44 31.99 -42.39
C THR A 61 -0.18 32.01 -41.53
N HIS A 62 0.34 33.20 -41.19
CA HIS A 62 1.59 33.33 -40.46
C HIS A 62 1.61 32.55 -39.14
N ASP A 63 0.48 32.52 -38.44
CA ASP A 63 0.39 31.90 -37.12
C ASP A 63 -0.01 30.41 -37.12
N LEU A 64 -0.31 29.87 -38.30
CA LEU A 64 -0.82 28.50 -38.44
C LEU A 64 0.20 27.47 -37.96
N GLU A 65 1.47 27.63 -38.33
CA GLU A 65 2.54 26.71 -37.91
C GLU A 65 2.75 26.71 -36.39
N ARG A 66 2.60 27.87 -35.72
CA ARG A 66 2.73 27.97 -34.26
C ARG A 66 1.55 27.26 -33.59
N MET A 67 0.33 27.50 -34.05
CA MET A 67 -0.86 26.82 -33.53
C MET A 67 -0.79 25.31 -33.76
N MET A 68 -0.32 24.86 -34.92
CA MET A 68 -0.10 23.44 -35.19
C MET A 68 0.86 22.83 -34.17
N ARG A 69 2.01 23.45 -33.90
CA ARG A 69 2.95 22.95 -32.88
C ARG A 69 2.35 22.93 -31.47
N ILE A 70 1.50 23.91 -31.13
CA ILE A 70 0.82 23.95 -29.81
C ILE A 70 -0.22 22.83 -29.71
N ILE A 71 -0.99 22.59 -30.78
CA ILE A 71 -1.99 21.53 -30.84
C ILE A 71 -1.33 20.14 -30.86
N GLU A 72 -0.22 19.99 -31.59
CA GLU A 72 0.60 18.77 -31.60
C GLU A 72 1.24 18.50 -30.24
N ASN A 73 1.54 19.54 -29.47
CA ASN A 73 1.95 19.43 -28.08
C ASN A 73 0.72 19.14 -27.19
N GLN A 74 0.06 18.03 -27.48
CA GLN A 74 -0.99 17.47 -26.65
C GLN A 74 -0.35 17.08 -25.33
N ARG A 75 -0.60 17.89 -24.30
CA ARG A 75 -0.53 17.39 -22.93
C ARG A 75 -1.31 16.08 -22.90
N LEU A 76 -0.60 15.00 -22.62
CA LEU A 76 -1.14 13.66 -22.62
C LEU A 76 -2.06 13.53 -21.38
N PHE A 77 -3.30 14.00 -21.51
CA PHE A 77 -4.31 13.80 -20.49
C PHE A 77 -4.76 12.35 -20.58
N VAL A 78 -4.24 11.52 -19.68
CA VAL A 78 -4.81 10.19 -19.45
C VAL A 78 -6.11 10.42 -18.69
N LEU A 79 -7.20 10.51 -19.43
CA LEU A 79 -8.54 10.53 -18.87
C LEU A 79 -8.94 9.09 -18.57
N ILE A 80 -9.21 8.81 -17.30
CA ILE A 80 -9.76 7.53 -16.86
C ILE A 80 -11.23 7.78 -16.56
N ASP A 81 -12.09 7.01 -17.21
CA ASP A 81 -13.53 7.11 -16.99
C ASP A 81 -13.89 6.57 -15.60
N GLU A 82 -14.68 7.33 -14.84
CA GLU A 82 -15.19 6.92 -13.52
C GLU A 82 -15.87 5.53 -13.53
N PRO A 83 -16.73 5.16 -14.51
CA PRO A 83 -17.31 3.81 -14.54
C PRO A 83 -16.24 2.72 -14.74
N GLN A 84 -15.21 2.99 -15.55
CA GLN A 84 -14.10 2.03 -15.73
C GLN A 84 -13.29 1.89 -14.44
N LEU A 85 -13.06 3.00 -13.73
CA LEU A 85 -12.39 2.98 -12.43
C LEU A 85 -13.16 2.13 -11.41
N LYS A 86 -14.47 2.33 -11.29
CA LYS A 86 -15.31 1.53 -10.37
C LYS A 86 -15.32 0.05 -10.73
N THR A 87 -15.38 -0.27 -12.02
CA THR A 87 -15.34 -1.66 -12.50
C THR A 87 -14.00 -2.31 -12.16
N ALA A 88 -12.89 -1.61 -12.38
CA ALA A 88 -11.56 -2.09 -12.04
C ALA A 88 -11.36 -2.24 -10.53
N GLN A 89 -11.91 -1.33 -9.72
CA GLN A 89 -11.89 -1.44 -8.25
C GLN A 89 -12.63 -2.69 -7.79
N ASN A 90 -13.86 -2.91 -8.27
CA ASN A 90 -14.64 -4.09 -7.89
C ASN A 90 -13.94 -5.40 -8.30
N GLN A 91 -13.36 -5.45 -9.52
CA GLN A 91 -12.57 -6.60 -9.97
C GLN A 91 -11.37 -6.85 -9.06
N LEU A 92 -10.67 -5.79 -8.67
CA LEU A 92 -9.53 -5.88 -7.77
C LEU A 92 -9.94 -6.34 -6.37
N GLU A 93 -11.08 -5.86 -5.86
CA GLU A 93 -11.67 -6.30 -4.59
C GLU A 93 -12.03 -7.79 -4.63
N ASP A 94 -12.63 -8.27 -5.72
CA ASP A 94 -12.97 -9.68 -5.92
C ASP A 94 -11.71 -10.57 -6.00
N GLU A 95 -10.63 -10.07 -6.61
CA GLU A 95 -9.35 -10.79 -6.73
C GLU A 95 -8.52 -10.82 -5.43
N ILE A 96 -8.46 -9.69 -4.72
CA ILE A 96 -7.64 -9.52 -3.51
C ILE A 96 -8.38 -10.01 -2.26
N GLY A 97 -9.70 -9.84 -2.20
CA GLY A 97 -10.55 -10.24 -1.07
C GLY A 97 -10.27 -11.65 -0.52
N PRO A 98 -10.29 -12.72 -1.35
CA PRO A 98 -10.00 -14.07 -0.86
C PRO A 98 -8.55 -14.22 -0.37
N GLN A 99 -7.58 -13.53 -0.98
CA GLN A 99 -6.19 -13.57 -0.55
C GLN A 99 -6.02 -12.94 0.83
N LEU A 100 -6.67 -11.80 1.07
CA LEU A 100 -6.73 -11.15 2.38
C LEU A 100 -7.31 -12.07 3.45
N ASN A 101 -8.42 -12.75 3.14
CA ASN A 101 -9.04 -13.69 4.09
C ASN A 101 -8.11 -14.86 4.44
N THR A 102 -7.41 -15.43 3.46
CA THR A 102 -6.43 -16.50 3.75
C THR A 102 -5.27 -16.03 4.63
N LEU A 103 -4.82 -14.79 4.44
CA LEU A 103 -3.76 -14.20 5.27
C LEU A 103 -4.26 -13.89 6.69
N LEU A 104 -5.50 -13.42 6.83
CA LEU A 104 -6.15 -13.21 8.12
C LEU A 104 -6.30 -14.53 8.88
N GLU A 105 -6.86 -15.56 8.26
CA GLU A 105 -6.97 -16.88 8.90
C GLU A 105 -5.60 -17.44 9.34
N ARG A 106 -4.56 -17.21 8.53
CA ARG A 106 -3.20 -17.64 8.87
C ARG A 106 -2.65 -16.86 10.06
N ALA A 107 -2.93 -15.56 10.13
CA ALA A 107 -2.54 -14.72 11.26
C ALA A 107 -3.28 -15.15 12.54
N GLU A 108 -4.59 -15.39 12.48
CA GLU A 108 -5.38 -15.90 13.60
C GLU A 108 -4.86 -17.24 14.11
N LYS A 109 -4.63 -18.21 13.21
CA LYS A 109 -4.01 -19.51 13.58
C LYS A 109 -2.63 -19.33 14.22
N ALA A 110 -1.84 -18.35 13.77
CA ALA A 110 -0.54 -18.08 14.36
C ALA A 110 -0.66 -17.49 15.77
N ILE A 111 -1.65 -16.63 16.02
CA ILE A 111 -1.97 -16.09 17.33
C ILE A 111 -2.39 -17.23 18.28
N ASP A 112 -3.31 -18.11 17.86
CA ASP A 112 -3.74 -19.26 18.67
C ASP A 112 -2.57 -20.17 19.08
N VAL A 113 -1.61 -20.39 18.16
CA VAL A 113 -0.40 -21.17 18.44
C VAL A 113 0.51 -20.45 19.45
N LEU A 114 0.60 -19.12 19.39
CA LEU A 114 1.38 -18.34 20.36
C LEU A 114 0.71 -18.36 21.73
N ASP A 115 -0.61 -18.19 21.80
CA ASP A 115 -1.38 -18.25 23.04
C ASP A 115 -1.28 -19.63 23.71
N ALA A 116 -1.38 -20.71 22.92
CA ALA A 116 -1.17 -22.07 23.43
C ALA A 116 0.26 -22.28 23.97
N LYS A 117 1.26 -21.71 23.32
CA LYS A 117 2.66 -21.74 23.79
C LYS A 117 2.82 -20.94 25.08
N GLU A 118 2.21 -19.77 25.17
CA GLU A 118 2.23 -18.95 26.38
C GLU A 118 1.60 -19.71 27.56
N GLN A 119 0.41 -20.27 27.38
CA GLN A 119 -0.26 -21.08 28.41
C GLN A 119 0.58 -22.31 28.81
N SER A 120 1.22 -22.97 27.84
CA SER A 120 2.13 -24.09 28.12
C SER A 120 3.35 -23.64 28.94
N LEU A 121 3.94 -22.49 28.63
CA LEU A 121 5.05 -21.94 29.40
C LEU A 121 4.63 -21.52 30.80
N LEU A 122 3.48 -20.86 30.96
CA LEU A 122 2.92 -20.49 32.26
C LEU A 122 2.66 -21.71 33.14
N SER A 123 2.09 -22.77 32.58
CA SER A 123 1.87 -24.04 33.32
C SER A 123 3.18 -24.72 33.72
N ARG A 124 4.22 -24.68 32.87
CA ARG A 124 5.55 -25.18 33.24
C ARG A 124 6.18 -24.35 34.35
N ILE A 125 6.07 -23.02 34.30
CA ILE A 125 6.58 -22.13 35.34
C ILE A 125 5.87 -22.41 36.68
N SER A 126 4.54 -22.57 36.67
CA SER A 126 3.79 -22.87 37.89
C SER A 126 4.14 -24.25 38.46
N ALA A 127 4.33 -25.26 37.61
CA ALA A 127 4.78 -26.59 38.01
C ALA A 127 6.21 -26.58 38.59
N VAL A 128 7.13 -25.83 38.01
CA VAL A 128 8.48 -25.68 38.55
C VAL A 128 8.42 -24.98 39.92
N LYS A 129 7.67 -23.88 40.05
CA LYS A 129 7.51 -23.18 41.33
C LYS A 129 6.91 -24.07 42.41
N SER A 130 5.87 -24.85 42.10
CA SER A 130 5.24 -25.76 43.06
C SER A 130 6.17 -26.91 43.45
N SER A 131 6.93 -27.48 42.49
CA SER A 131 7.91 -28.53 42.76
C SER A 131 9.07 -28.03 43.63
N GLN A 132 9.57 -26.82 43.38
CA GLN A 132 10.60 -26.19 44.21
C GLN A 132 10.09 -25.90 45.62
N ALA A 133 8.86 -25.39 45.76
CA ALA A 133 8.24 -25.19 47.07
C ALA A 133 8.07 -26.51 47.83
N ALA A 134 7.63 -27.58 47.17
CA ALA A 134 7.51 -28.91 47.76
C ALA A 134 8.88 -29.52 48.14
N ALA A 135 9.91 -29.32 47.31
CA ALA A 135 11.27 -29.75 47.61
C ALA A 135 11.86 -29.00 48.81
N ALA A 136 11.66 -27.68 48.88
CA ALA A 136 12.07 -26.86 50.02
C ALA A 136 11.34 -27.26 51.32
N ALA A 137 10.03 -27.53 51.25
CA ALA A 137 9.25 -28.03 52.38
C ALA A 137 9.76 -29.40 52.87
N LYS A 138 10.06 -30.33 51.96
CA LYS A 138 10.64 -31.64 52.30
C LYS A 138 12.04 -31.52 52.90
N ALA A 139 12.89 -30.63 52.36
CA ALA A 139 14.22 -30.38 52.90
C ALA A 139 14.16 -29.79 54.32
N SER A 140 13.25 -28.85 54.56
CA SER A 140 13.00 -28.28 55.89
C SER A 140 12.50 -29.34 56.89
N ALA A 141 11.53 -30.17 56.48
CA ALA A 141 11.03 -31.26 57.33
C ALA A 141 12.11 -32.30 57.64
N ALA A 142 12.99 -32.63 56.70
CA ALA A 142 14.12 -33.54 56.91
C ALA A 142 15.19 -32.94 57.84
N ALA A 143 15.45 -31.64 57.74
CA ALA A 143 16.35 -30.93 58.65
C ALA A 143 15.81 -30.94 60.08
N SER A 144 14.50 -30.69 60.26
CA SER A 144 13.86 -30.75 61.58
C SER A 144 13.95 -32.16 62.19
N LYS A 145 13.63 -33.20 61.42
CA LYS A 145 13.73 -34.60 61.89
C LYS A 145 15.15 -35.00 62.30
N ARG A 146 16.19 -34.50 61.62
CA ARG A 146 17.59 -34.72 62.04
C ARG A 146 17.92 -34.00 63.34
N GLY A 147 17.39 -32.79 63.54
CA GLY A 147 17.51 -32.07 64.81
C GLY A 147 16.87 -32.83 65.97
N ASP A 148 15.66 -33.36 65.74
CA ASP A 148 14.91 -34.15 66.72
C ASP A 148 15.61 -35.47 67.06
N ALA A 149 16.17 -36.16 66.05
CA ALA A 149 16.95 -37.39 66.26
C ALA A 149 18.21 -37.17 67.11
N ARG A 150 18.94 -36.07 66.88
CA ARG A 150 20.11 -35.70 67.71
C ARG A 150 19.70 -35.37 69.14
N ARG A 151 18.57 -34.67 69.31
CA ARG A 151 18.03 -34.33 70.63
C ARG A 151 17.62 -35.58 71.41
N LEU A 152 17.01 -36.57 70.75
CA LEU A 152 16.67 -37.86 71.35
C LEU A 152 17.91 -38.62 71.83
N GLN A 153 18.98 -38.69 71.03
CA GLN A 153 20.22 -39.36 71.43
C GLN A 153 20.88 -38.71 72.67
N LEU A 154 20.86 -37.39 72.75
CA LEU A 154 21.39 -36.68 73.93
C LEU A 154 20.56 -36.98 75.19
N LEU A 155 19.23 -37.08 75.06
CA LEU A 155 18.36 -37.43 76.19
C LEU A 155 18.54 -38.89 76.61
N GLN A 156 18.78 -39.81 75.68
CA GLN A 156 19.09 -41.21 75.97
C GLN A 156 20.39 -41.35 76.76
N THR A 157 21.47 -40.69 76.34
CA THR A 157 22.75 -40.73 77.07
C THR A 157 22.65 -40.09 78.46
N ARG A 158 21.87 -39.01 78.61
CA ARG A 158 21.57 -38.42 79.93
C ARG A 158 20.76 -39.37 80.81
N ARG A 159 19.79 -40.08 80.24
CA ARG A 159 18.99 -41.08 80.95
C ARG A 159 19.88 -42.23 81.45
N GLU A 160 20.69 -42.81 80.58
CA GLU A 160 21.60 -43.90 80.96
C GLU A 160 22.58 -43.49 82.07
N ARG A 161 23.05 -42.24 82.04
CA ARG A 161 23.92 -41.71 83.10
C ARG A 161 23.18 -41.60 84.44
N ALA A 162 21.97 -41.07 84.42
CA ALA A 162 21.14 -40.96 85.62
C ALA A 162 20.72 -42.33 86.17
N GLU A 163 20.48 -43.32 85.29
CA GLU A 163 20.19 -44.70 85.71
C GLU A 163 21.38 -45.34 86.43
N ARG A 164 22.61 -45.13 85.95
CA ARG A 164 23.82 -45.61 86.65
C ARG A 164 24.01 -44.94 88.01
N GLU A 165 23.82 -43.63 88.08
CA GLU A 165 23.90 -42.88 89.35
C GLU A 165 22.83 -43.38 90.35
N LEU A 166 21.63 -43.71 89.88
CA LEU A 166 20.59 -44.33 90.72
C LEU A 166 20.99 -45.73 91.20
N GLU A 167 21.51 -46.59 90.33
CA GLU A 167 21.97 -47.94 90.72
C GLU A 167 23.09 -47.88 91.78
N GLU A 168 24.01 -46.92 91.66
CA GLU A 168 25.06 -46.69 92.65
C GLU A 168 24.47 -46.26 94.01
N ILE A 169 23.56 -45.29 94.02
CA ILE A 169 22.88 -44.82 95.24
C ILE A 169 22.05 -45.95 95.86
N GLU A 170 21.34 -46.75 95.06
CA GLU A 170 20.58 -47.91 95.55
C GLU A 170 21.48 -48.98 96.16
N ALA A 171 22.68 -49.20 95.62
CA ALA A 171 23.64 -50.11 96.20
C ALA A 171 24.19 -49.57 97.53
N GLU A 172 24.41 -48.27 97.64
CA GLU A 172 24.82 -47.60 98.88
C GLU A 172 23.73 -47.68 99.95
N THR A 173 22.47 -47.40 99.62
CA THR A 173 21.35 -47.51 100.57
C THR A 173 21.16 -48.94 101.05
N ARG A 174 21.24 -49.94 100.18
CA ARG A 174 21.18 -51.36 100.59
C ARG A 174 22.32 -51.76 101.53
N LYS A 175 23.53 -51.24 101.33
CA LYS A 175 24.66 -51.46 102.25
C LYS A 175 24.40 -50.82 103.61
N MET A 176 23.95 -49.56 103.63
CA MET A 176 23.59 -48.84 104.85
C MET A 176 22.46 -49.53 105.61
N GLU A 177 21.43 -50.02 104.92
CA GLU A 177 20.33 -50.80 105.50
C GLU A 177 20.83 -52.11 106.12
N ALA A 178 21.76 -52.81 105.47
CA ALA A 178 22.36 -54.04 105.98
C ALA A 178 23.28 -53.80 107.19
N GLU A 179 23.93 -52.64 107.27
CA GLU A 179 24.70 -52.21 108.45
C GLU A 179 23.79 -51.83 109.62
N LEU A 180 22.68 -51.14 109.35
CA LEU A 180 21.65 -50.80 110.36
C LEU A 180 20.92 -52.03 110.91
N MET A 181 20.77 -53.11 110.13
CA MET A 181 20.16 -54.38 110.58
C MET A 181 21.10 -55.30 111.37
N LYS A 182 22.39 -54.93 111.51
CA LYS A 182 23.40 -55.71 112.25
C LYS A 182 23.85 -55.05 113.56
N GLY A 183 23.35 -53.86 113.88
CA GLY A 183 23.45 -53.22 115.19
C GLY A 183 22.18 -53.44 116.01
#